data_AF-A0A3Y8T021-F1
#
_entry.id   AF-A0A3Y8T021-F1
#
_cell.length_a   1.000
_cell.length_b   1.000
_cell.length_c   1.000
_cell.angle_alpha   90.00
_cell.angle_beta   90.00
_cell.angle_gamma   90.00
#
_symmetry.space_group_name_H-M   'P 1'
#
loop_
_entity.id
_entity.type
_entity.pdbx_description
1 polymer ?
#
loop_
_entity_poly.entity_id
_entity_poly.type
_entity_poly.pdbx_seq_one_letter_code
_entity_poly.pdbx_strand_id
1 'polypeptide(L)'
;MFLHLVPKILHPMGNLCTLDSVSVPELSLRLTGNDLVAMRPYPNKQYLVGMLKGRRALNGFLVKSPRAFEEFTMVSVWNIEGFGKITHTLKTFVEDTDYDLVSHDVLLAQGSYRAQASEQCRVHPVYKNIAPVHIEPKMESLLSTEPNFENDVCETHSWGMLVRSRDEGFKAMTMPSARLQESVALRGDRQPQLEQAIVITG
;
A
#
# COMPACT_ATOMS: atom_id res chain seq x y z
N MET A 1 1.11 -17.83 1.65
CA MET A 1 1.62 -16.55 1.12
C MET A 1 1.28 -15.44 2.10
N PHE A 2 2.21 -14.51 2.31
CA PHE A 2 1.99 -13.25 3.02
C PHE A 2 1.71 -12.14 2.01
N LEU A 3 0.70 -11.34 2.30
CA LEU A 3 0.42 -10.10 1.58
C LEU A 3 0.69 -8.93 2.53
N HIS A 4 1.68 -8.10 2.19
CA HIS A 4 1.93 -6.83 2.85
C HIS A 4 1.16 -5.72 2.13
N LEU A 5 -0.02 -5.43 2.67
CA LEU A 5 -0.97 -4.45 2.14
C LEU A 5 -0.66 -3.07 2.71
N VAL A 6 -0.43 -2.11 1.82
CA VAL A 6 -0.11 -0.72 2.18
C VAL A 6 -1.16 0.24 1.57
N PRO A 7 -2.35 0.37 2.17
CA PRO A 7 -3.28 1.43 1.79
C PRO A 7 -2.66 2.77 2.16
N LYS A 8 -2.35 3.60 1.14
CA LYS A 8 -1.61 4.84 1.31
C LYS A 8 -2.29 5.97 0.55
N ILE A 9 -2.33 7.15 1.17
CA ILE A 9 -2.78 8.38 0.53
C ILE A 9 -1.74 9.49 0.72
N LEU A 10 -1.50 10.27 -0.35
CA LEU A 10 -0.87 11.58 -0.26
C LEU A 10 -1.98 12.63 -0.08
N HIS A 11 -2.00 13.25 1.09
CA HIS A 11 -3.01 14.23 1.48
C HIS A 11 -2.33 15.55 1.87
N PRO A 12 -2.08 16.46 0.90
CA PRO A 12 -1.46 17.75 1.18
C PRO A 12 -2.43 18.77 1.79
N MET A 13 -3.73 18.46 1.83
CA MET A 13 -4.76 19.36 2.36
C MET A 13 -4.69 19.41 3.90
N GLY A 14 -5.15 20.52 4.49
CA GLY A 14 -5.17 20.69 5.95
C GLY A 14 -6.32 19.95 6.65
N ASN A 15 -7.25 19.37 5.89
CA ASN A 15 -8.41 18.67 6.40
C ASN A 15 -8.02 17.38 7.14
N LEU A 16 -8.86 16.97 8.10
CA LEU A 16 -8.70 15.66 8.69
C LEU A 16 -9.03 14.58 7.65
N CYS A 17 -8.12 13.63 7.47
CA CYS A 17 -8.32 12.47 6.59
C CYS A 17 -8.20 11.18 7.39
N THR A 18 -9.24 10.36 7.34
CA THR A 18 -9.34 9.07 8.03
C THR A 18 -9.52 7.93 7.04
N LEU A 19 -9.15 6.72 7.46
CA LEU A 19 -9.40 5.50 6.68
C LEU A 19 -10.67 4.83 7.19
N ASP A 20 -11.71 4.79 6.36
CA ASP A 20 -13.02 4.23 6.70
C ASP A 20 -13.05 2.71 6.58
N SER A 21 -12.43 2.17 5.54
CA SER A 21 -12.37 0.72 5.32
C SER A 21 -11.28 0.30 4.35
N VAL A 22 -10.83 -0.94 4.51
CA VAL A 22 -10.02 -1.66 3.53
C VAL A 22 -10.64 -3.03 3.29
N SER A 23 -10.79 -3.43 2.04
CA SER A 23 -11.25 -4.77 1.69
C SER A 23 -10.38 -5.42 0.62
N VAL A 24 -10.22 -6.74 0.72
CA VAL A 24 -9.67 -7.59 -0.33
C VAL A 24 -10.68 -8.70 -0.59
N PRO A 25 -11.57 -8.54 -1.60
CA PRO A 25 -12.69 -9.46 -1.84
C PRO A 25 -12.22 -10.90 -2.05
N GLU A 26 -11.10 -11.09 -2.75
CA GLU A 26 -10.55 -12.42 -3.03
C GLU A 26 -10.14 -13.15 -1.74
N LEU A 27 -9.84 -12.42 -0.66
CA LEU A 27 -9.53 -12.96 0.67
C LEU A 27 -10.76 -13.05 1.59
N SER A 28 -11.95 -12.61 1.14
CA SER A 28 -13.08 -12.31 2.03
C SER A 28 -12.71 -11.39 3.20
N LEU A 29 -11.70 -10.53 3.00
CA LEU A 29 -11.19 -9.63 4.03
C LEU A 29 -11.92 -8.30 3.95
N ARG A 30 -12.49 -7.85 5.07
CA ARG A 30 -13.02 -6.50 5.23
C ARG A 30 -12.69 -5.96 6.61
N LEU A 31 -11.95 -4.86 6.64
CA LEU A 31 -11.59 -4.11 7.83
C LEU A 31 -12.28 -2.74 7.77
N THR A 32 -12.69 -2.24 8.94
CA THR A 32 -13.44 -0.99 9.07
C THR A 32 -12.68 0.01 9.92
N GLY A 33 -13.20 1.24 10.04
CA GLY A 33 -12.64 2.27 10.93
C GLY A 33 -12.62 1.88 12.41
N ASN A 34 -13.24 0.77 12.82
CA ASN A 34 -13.05 0.19 14.15
C ASN A 34 -11.73 -0.56 14.28
N ASP A 35 -11.28 -1.20 13.20
CA ASP A 35 -10.07 -2.03 13.12
C ASP A 35 -8.85 -1.22 12.68
N LEU A 36 -9.08 -0.13 11.93
CA LEU A 36 -8.07 0.62 11.20
C LEU A 36 -7.83 2.02 11.77
N VAL A 37 -6.62 2.52 11.57
CA VAL A 37 -6.23 3.91 11.80
C VAL A 37 -5.31 4.38 10.67
N ALA A 38 -5.43 5.66 10.30
CA ALA A 38 -4.50 6.33 9.40
C ALA A 38 -3.39 7.00 10.21
N MET A 39 -2.14 6.58 10.02
CA MET A 39 -0.98 7.12 10.72
C MET A 39 0.16 7.49 9.76
N ARG A 40 1.20 8.13 10.30
CA ARG A 40 2.38 8.57 9.55
C ARG A 40 3.60 7.75 9.98
N PRO A 41 3.91 6.62 9.31
CA PRO A 41 5.12 5.85 9.61
C PRO A 41 6.40 6.53 9.09
N TYR A 42 6.26 7.60 8.28
CA TYR A 42 7.36 8.31 7.61
C TYR A 42 7.52 9.75 8.12
N PRO A 43 8.71 10.35 7.98
CA PRO A 43 8.93 11.77 8.26
C PRO A 43 8.10 12.72 7.39
N ASN A 44 7.77 12.32 6.14
CA ASN A 44 6.94 13.14 5.26
C ASN A 44 5.50 13.24 5.81
N LYS A 45 5.11 14.46 6.20
CA LYS A 45 3.86 14.75 6.90
C LYS A 45 2.60 14.67 6.04
N GLN A 46 2.74 14.61 4.71
CA GLN A 46 1.60 14.57 3.79
C GLN A 46 1.12 13.14 3.48
N TYR A 47 1.93 12.12 3.78
CA TYR A 47 1.48 10.73 3.61
C TYR A 47 0.73 10.23 4.84
N LEU A 48 -0.40 9.58 4.59
CA LEU A 48 -1.09 8.75 5.57
C LEU A 48 -1.08 7.30 5.08
N VAL A 49 -0.82 6.38 6.00
CA VAL A 49 -0.84 4.94 5.76
C VAL A 49 -1.88 4.31 6.69
N GLY A 50 -2.74 3.50 6.10
CA GLY A 50 -3.71 2.70 6.81
C GLY A 50 -3.08 1.49 7.46
N MET A 51 -3.43 1.25 8.71
CA MET A 51 -2.88 0.15 9.48
C MET A 51 -3.81 -0.27 10.61
N LEU A 52 -3.53 -1.40 11.25
CA LEU A 52 -4.33 -1.89 12.38
C LEU A 52 -4.19 -1.00 13.62
N LYS A 53 -5.31 -0.77 14.31
CA LYS A 53 -5.35 -0.08 15.61
C LYS A 53 -4.58 -0.85 16.69
N GLY A 54 -4.20 -0.11 17.73
CA GLY A 54 -3.49 -0.67 18.90
C GLY A 54 -2.02 -0.98 18.64
N ARG A 55 -1.46 -0.50 17.52
CA ARG A 55 -0.06 -0.70 17.14
C ARG A 55 0.66 0.66 17.07
N ARG A 56 1.99 0.66 17.22
CA ARG A 56 2.84 1.81 16.83
C ARG A 56 2.60 2.12 15.35
N ALA A 57 2.89 3.33 14.87
CA ALA A 57 2.83 3.62 13.43
C ALA A 57 3.72 2.64 12.64
N LEU A 58 3.11 1.85 11.75
CA LEU A 58 3.72 0.88 10.84
C LEU A 58 3.31 1.23 9.41
N ASN A 59 4.11 0.76 8.46
CA ASN A 59 3.78 0.80 7.05
C ASN A 59 2.81 -0.35 6.76
N GLY A 60 1.51 -0.06 6.67
CA GLY A 60 0.52 -1.07 6.29
C GLY A 60 0.29 -2.16 7.34
N PHE A 61 -0.15 -3.32 6.87
CA PHE A 61 -0.40 -4.51 7.68
C PHE A 61 -0.21 -5.79 6.85
N LEU A 62 -0.12 -6.93 7.53
CA LEU A 62 0.08 -8.24 6.91
C LEU A 62 -1.20 -9.07 6.94
N VAL A 63 -1.39 -9.83 5.87
CA VAL A 63 -2.38 -10.89 5.76
C VAL A 63 -1.67 -12.19 5.40
N LYS A 64 -1.95 -13.26 6.12
CA LYS A 64 -1.46 -14.60 5.81
C LYS A 64 -2.58 -15.38 5.14
N SER A 65 -2.36 -15.75 3.89
CA SER A 65 -3.26 -16.58 3.10
C SER A 65 -2.74 -18.01 2.96
N PRO A 66 -3.62 -19.04 3.02
CA PRO A 66 -3.26 -20.42 2.74
C PRO A 66 -3.02 -20.68 1.25
N ARG A 67 -3.56 -19.83 0.37
CA ARG A 67 -3.40 -19.92 -1.09
C ARG A 67 -2.47 -18.85 -1.64
N ALA A 68 -1.83 -19.15 -2.77
CA ALA A 68 -1.16 -18.17 -3.62
C ALA A 68 -2.18 -17.43 -4.50
N PHE A 69 -1.79 -16.26 -5.00
CA PHE A 69 -2.60 -15.43 -5.88
C PHE A 69 -1.78 -15.08 -7.12
N GLU A 70 -2.41 -15.14 -8.29
CA GLU A 70 -1.92 -14.51 -9.52
C GLU A 70 -2.34 -13.04 -9.58
N GLU A 71 -3.50 -12.72 -9.01
CA GLU A 71 -3.96 -11.35 -8.83
C GLU A 71 -4.88 -11.21 -7.61
N PHE A 72 -4.96 -10.01 -7.05
CA PHE A 72 -5.93 -9.64 -6.02
C PHE A 72 -6.17 -8.13 -6.00
N THR A 73 -7.31 -7.71 -5.44
CA THR A 73 -7.74 -6.32 -5.46
C THR A 73 -7.88 -5.77 -4.05
N MET A 74 -7.13 -4.73 -3.72
CA MET A 74 -7.30 -3.98 -2.47
C MET A 74 -8.12 -2.73 -2.74
N VAL A 75 -9.27 -2.60 -2.08
CA VAL A 75 -10.07 -1.37 -2.11
C VAL A 75 -9.91 -0.66 -0.78
N SER A 76 -9.44 0.58 -0.80
CA SER A 76 -9.36 1.45 0.39
C SER A 76 -10.27 2.66 0.22
N VAL A 77 -11.08 2.94 1.24
CA VAL A 77 -12.00 4.07 1.27
C VAL A 77 -11.54 5.04 2.34
N TRP A 78 -11.21 6.25 1.93
CA TRP A 78 -10.76 7.33 2.79
C TRP A 78 -11.89 8.35 2.95
N ASN A 79 -12.00 8.98 4.11
CA ASN A 79 -12.93 10.07 4.35
C ASN A 79 -12.16 11.34 4.67
N ILE A 80 -12.45 12.40 3.92
CA ILE A 80 -11.86 13.72 4.11
C ILE A 80 -12.92 14.63 4.71
N GLU A 81 -12.64 15.22 5.87
CA GLU A 81 -13.53 16.16 6.53
C GLU A 81 -13.88 17.34 5.60
N GLY A 82 -15.17 17.58 5.40
CA GLY A 82 -15.69 18.61 4.51
C GLY A 82 -15.79 18.21 3.03
N PHE A 83 -15.17 17.11 2.61
CA PHE A 83 -15.17 16.65 1.23
C PHE A 83 -15.79 15.26 1.04
N GLY A 84 -15.92 14.46 2.09
CA GLY A 84 -16.56 13.14 2.05
C GLY A 84 -15.60 12.05 1.61
N LYS A 85 -16.16 10.95 1.09
CA LYS A 85 -15.41 9.72 0.80
C LYS A 85 -14.72 9.77 -0.56
N ILE A 86 -13.54 9.17 -0.61
CA ILE A 86 -12.77 8.91 -1.82
C ILE A 86 -12.26 7.47 -1.79
N THR A 87 -12.07 6.86 -2.97
CA THR A 87 -11.79 5.43 -3.10
C THR A 87 -10.53 5.17 -3.91
N HIS A 88 -9.69 4.25 -3.44
CA HIS A 88 -8.56 3.73 -4.22
C HIS A 88 -8.72 2.22 -4.40
N THR A 89 -8.87 1.81 -5.65
CA THR A 89 -8.92 0.41 -6.10
C THR A 89 -7.57 0.04 -6.67
N LEU A 90 -6.85 -0.83 -5.98
CA LEU A 90 -5.54 -1.31 -6.41
C LEU A 90 -5.64 -2.77 -6.83
N LYS A 91 -5.48 -3.03 -8.12
CA LYS A 91 -5.32 -4.40 -8.65
C LYS A 91 -3.84 -4.77 -8.67
N THR A 92 -3.47 -5.77 -7.90
CA THR A 92 -2.10 -6.29 -7.86
C THR A 92 -2.01 -7.55 -8.71
N PHE A 93 -1.04 -7.59 -9.62
CA PHE A 93 -0.65 -8.74 -10.43
C PHE A 93 0.63 -9.34 -9.84
N VAL A 94 0.59 -10.61 -9.47
CA VAL A 94 1.73 -11.36 -8.91
C VAL A 94 2.38 -12.15 -10.03
N GLU A 95 3.59 -11.76 -10.40
CA GLU A 95 4.22 -12.17 -11.67
C GLU A 95 5.17 -13.37 -11.52
N ASP A 96 5.32 -13.92 -10.31
CA ASP A 96 6.01 -15.18 -10.05
C ASP A 96 5.56 -15.85 -8.74
N THR A 97 6.15 -17.01 -8.42
CA THR A 97 5.84 -17.79 -7.21
C THR A 97 7.09 -18.24 -6.45
N ASP A 98 8.23 -17.58 -6.69
CA ASP A 98 9.54 -17.98 -6.17
C ASP A 98 9.63 -17.86 -4.63
N TYR A 99 8.84 -16.96 -4.03
CA TYR A 99 8.88 -16.67 -2.59
C TYR A 99 7.49 -16.48 -1.97
N ASP A 100 7.48 -16.27 -0.65
CA ASP A 100 6.27 -16.31 0.16
C ASP A 100 5.63 -14.95 0.44
N LEU A 101 6.29 -13.81 0.17
CA LEU A 101 5.75 -12.46 0.41
C LEU A 101 5.50 -11.68 -0.88
N VAL A 102 4.32 -11.07 -0.99
CA VAL A 102 4.00 -10.00 -1.93
C VAL A 102 3.82 -8.70 -1.15
N SER A 103 4.39 -7.58 -1.61
CA SER A 103 4.34 -6.31 -0.90
C SER A 103 4.11 -5.11 -1.82
N HIS A 104 3.30 -4.16 -1.35
CA HIS A 104 3.15 -2.84 -2.00
C HIS A 104 4.28 -1.85 -1.64
N ASP A 105 5.22 -2.22 -0.75
CA ASP A 105 6.39 -1.41 -0.39
C ASP A 105 7.54 -1.71 -1.37
N VAL A 106 7.67 -0.87 -2.40
CA VAL A 106 8.67 -1.07 -3.48
C VAL A 106 10.09 -0.97 -2.95
N LEU A 107 10.35 -0.22 -1.86
CA LEU A 107 11.67 -0.22 -1.23
C LEU A 107 12.05 -1.60 -0.68
N LEU A 108 11.09 -2.39 -0.21
CA LEU A 108 11.32 -3.76 0.23
C LEU A 108 11.69 -4.67 -0.95
N ALA A 109 11.03 -4.47 -2.09
CA ALA A 109 11.31 -5.18 -3.33
C ALA A 109 12.70 -4.82 -3.88
N GLN A 110 13.10 -3.54 -3.81
CA GLN A 110 14.39 -3.05 -4.29
C GLN A 110 15.57 -3.72 -3.55
N GLY A 111 15.36 -4.12 -2.29
CA GLY A 111 16.37 -4.77 -1.47
C GLY A 111 17.44 -3.78 -0.99
N SER A 112 18.40 -4.28 -0.20
CA SER A 112 19.54 -3.51 0.26
C SER A 112 20.77 -3.77 -0.61
N TYR A 113 21.50 -2.71 -0.97
CA TYR A 113 22.82 -2.86 -1.61
C TYR A 113 23.87 -3.52 -0.69
N ARG A 114 23.58 -3.66 0.61
CA ARG A 114 24.52 -4.14 1.64
C ARG A 114 24.39 -5.62 2.00
N ALA A 115 23.47 -6.35 1.38
CA ALA A 115 23.14 -7.70 1.82
C ALA A 115 23.50 -8.80 0.83
N GLN A 116 23.55 -10.03 1.34
CA GLN A 116 23.96 -11.24 0.63
C GLN A 116 22.99 -11.60 -0.52
N ALA A 117 23.35 -12.58 -1.33
CA ALA A 117 22.67 -12.99 -2.57
C ALA A 117 21.15 -13.30 -2.45
N SER A 118 20.61 -13.45 -1.24
CA SER A 118 19.18 -13.56 -0.92
C SER A 118 18.39 -12.23 -1.05
N GLU A 119 19.08 -11.10 -1.21
CA GLU A 119 18.50 -9.75 -1.28
C GLU A 119 18.52 -9.10 -2.67
N GLN A 120 18.57 -9.92 -3.74
CA GLN A 120 18.49 -9.41 -5.11
C GLN A 120 17.26 -8.52 -5.32
N CYS A 121 17.38 -7.51 -6.18
CA CYS A 121 16.23 -6.66 -6.53
C CYS A 121 15.08 -7.51 -7.09
N ARG A 122 13.89 -7.33 -6.52
CA ARG A 122 12.63 -7.97 -6.90
C ARG A 122 11.60 -6.94 -7.37
N VAL A 123 12.05 -5.74 -7.74
CA VAL A 123 11.18 -4.78 -8.44
C VAL A 123 10.88 -5.35 -9.81
N HIS A 124 9.60 -5.38 -10.20
CA HIS A 124 9.20 -5.92 -11.49
C HIS A 124 9.92 -5.18 -12.65
N PRO A 125 10.43 -5.88 -13.70
CA PRO A 125 11.24 -5.28 -14.76
C PRO A 125 10.57 -4.11 -15.51
N VAL A 126 9.25 -4.05 -15.55
CA VAL A 126 8.50 -2.91 -16.15
C VAL A 126 8.85 -1.57 -15.49
N TYR A 127 9.27 -1.59 -14.23
CA TYR A 127 9.61 -0.40 -13.46
C TYR A 127 11.11 -0.10 -13.46
N LYS A 128 11.89 -0.71 -14.35
CA LYS A 128 13.34 -0.49 -14.44
C LYS A 128 13.63 1.00 -14.61
N ASN A 129 14.55 1.51 -13.78
CA ASN A 129 14.97 2.91 -13.73
C ASN A 129 13.87 3.92 -13.30
N ILE A 130 12.75 3.45 -12.75
CA ILE A 130 11.74 4.32 -12.15
C ILE A 130 12.02 4.41 -10.65
N ALA A 131 11.96 5.61 -10.08
CA ALA A 131 12.17 5.78 -8.64
C ALA A 131 10.97 5.18 -7.86
N PRO A 132 11.19 4.50 -6.71
CA PRO A 132 10.14 3.85 -5.93
C PRO A 132 8.91 4.72 -5.63
N VAL A 133 9.09 6.02 -5.38
CA VAL A 133 7.99 6.97 -5.12
C VAL A 133 6.98 7.11 -6.27
N HIS A 134 7.42 6.81 -7.51
CA HIS A 134 6.60 6.80 -8.71
C HIS A 134 6.03 5.42 -9.05
N ILE A 135 6.48 4.36 -8.37
CA ILE A 135 6.01 2.99 -8.55
C ILE A 135 5.02 2.60 -7.45
N GLU A 136 5.30 2.99 -6.19
CA GLU A 136 4.51 2.57 -5.05
C GLU A 136 3.06 3.06 -5.18
N PRO A 137 2.08 2.14 -5.14
CA PRO A 137 0.68 2.48 -5.25
C PRO A 137 0.26 3.52 -4.20
N LYS A 138 -0.54 4.49 -4.62
CA LYS A 138 -1.07 5.52 -3.72
C LYS A 138 -2.31 6.19 -4.25
N MET A 139 -3.23 6.48 -3.34
CA MET A 139 -4.23 7.51 -3.54
C MET A 139 -3.59 8.89 -3.43
N GLU A 140 -4.17 9.87 -4.10
CA GLU A 140 -3.89 11.29 -3.89
C GLU A 140 -5.22 11.97 -3.59
N SER A 141 -5.32 12.78 -2.54
CA SER A 141 -6.55 13.55 -2.35
C SER A 141 -6.62 14.72 -3.35
N LEU A 142 -5.48 15.36 -3.58
CA LEU A 142 -5.34 16.46 -4.52
C LEU A 142 -4.36 16.01 -5.59
N LEU A 143 -4.83 16.00 -6.83
CA LEU A 143 -4.03 15.57 -7.95
C LEU A 143 -2.80 16.49 -8.10
N SER A 144 -1.60 15.90 -8.10
CA SER A 144 -0.33 16.63 -8.11
C SER A 144 0.32 16.73 -9.49
N THR A 145 -0.15 15.94 -10.45
CA THR A 145 0.34 15.84 -11.83
C THR A 145 -0.80 16.02 -12.82
N GLU A 146 -0.50 15.94 -14.12
CA GLU A 146 -1.52 15.90 -15.14
C GLU A 146 -2.52 14.75 -14.88
N PRO A 147 -3.83 14.99 -15.04
CA PRO A 147 -4.85 13.99 -14.78
C PRO A 147 -4.75 12.83 -15.75
N ASN A 148 -4.69 11.62 -15.20
CA ASN A 148 -4.95 10.41 -15.95
C ASN A 148 -6.42 10.01 -15.76
N PHE A 149 -7.30 10.57 -16.59
CA PHE A 149 -8.74 10.32 -16.51
C PHE A 149 -9.16 8.90 -16.90
N GLU A 150 -8.25 8.05 -17.41
CA GLU A 150 -8.55 6.63 -17.59
C GLU A 150 -8.68 5.92 -16.23
N ASN A 151 -7.96 6.42 -15.23
CA ASN A 151 -7.82 5.81 -13.91
C ASN A 151 -8.42 6.66 -12.79
N ASP A 152 -8.43 7.98 -12.94
CA ASP A 152 -8.85 8.93 -11.91
C ASP A 152 -10.19 9.60 -12.27
N VAL A 153 -11.17 9.49 -11.37
CA VAL A 153 -12.37 10.34 -11.38
C VAL A 153 -12.09 11.53 -10.47
N CYS A 154 -12.10 12.74 -11.04
CA CYS A 154 -11.78 13.98 -10.32
C CYS A 154 -12.97 14.94 -10.25
N GLU A 155 -13.01 15.73 -9.19
CA GLU A 155 -13.88 16.89 -9.04
C GLU A 155 -13.04 18.17 -9.05
N THR A 156 -13.39 19.10 -9.93
CA THR A 156 -12.67 20.36 -10.08
C THR A 156 -13.19 21.39 -9.09
N HIS A 157 -12.28 21.95 -8.29
CA HIS A 157 -12.51 23.09 -7.43
C HIS A 157 -11.59 24.27 -7.81
N SER A 158 -11.87 25.45 -7.28
CA SER A 158 -11.06 26.65 -7.51
C SER A 158 -9.61 26.53 -7.03
N TRP A 159 -9.35 25.61 -6.08
CA TRP A 159 -8.03 25.37 -5.49
C TRP A 159 -7.31 24.13 -6.06
N GLY A 160 -7.93 23.42 -7.01
CA GLY A 160 -7.34 22.25 -7.66
C GLY A 160 -8.34 21.12 -7.91
N MET A 161 -7.83 19.95 -8.29
CA MET A 161 -8.65 18.77 -8.61
C MET A 161 -8.61 17.75 -7.48
N LEU A 162 -9.77 17.55 -6.84
CA LEU A 162 -9.98 16.53 -5.82
C LEU A 162 -10.18 15.17 -6.50
N VAL A 163 -9.35 14.18 -6.18
CA VAL A 163 -9.53 12.83 -6.74
C VAL A 163 -10.60 12.10 -5.92
N ARG A 164 -11.72 11.77 -6.57
CA ARG A 164 -12.85 11.04 -5.97
C ARG A 164 -12.61 9.54 -5.97
N SER A 165 -12.09 9.01 -7.07
CA SER A 165 -11.64 7.63 -7.12
C SER A 165 -10.42 7.47 -7.99
N ARG A 166 -9.60 6.47 -7.67
CA ARG A 166 -8.45 6.02 -8.45
C ARG A 166 -8.48 4.52 -8.63
N ASP A 167 -8.35 4.07 -9.86
CA ASP A 167 -8.13 2.67 -10.21
C ASP A 167 -6.68 2.50 -10.71
N GLU A 168 -5.91 1.65 -10.05
CA GLU A 168 -4.47 1.49 -10.30
C GLU A 168 -4.09 0.01 -10.45
N GLY A 169 -3.18 -0.28 -11.38
CA GLY A 169 -2.57 -1.61 -11.56
C GLY A 169 -1.13 -1.64 -11.05
N PHE A 170 -0.78 -2.65 -10.26
CA PHE A 170 0.57 -2.84 -9.72
C PHE A 170 1.10 -4.24 -9.99
N LYS A 171 2.27 -4.33 -10.62
CA LYS A 171 2.95 -5.61 -10.88
C LYS A 171 3.97 -5.90 -9.77
N ALA A 172 3.72 -6.94 -9.00
CA ALA A 172 4.58 -7.35 -7.90
C ALA A 172 5.29 -8.66 -8.24
N MET A 173 6.59 -8.74 -7.94
CA MET A 173 7.28 -10.02 -7.81
C MET A 173 7.18 -10.47 -6.35
N THR A 174 7.20 -11.78 -6.11
CA THR A 174 7.35 -12.32 -4.76
C THR A 174 8.76 -12.06 -4.23
N MET A 175 8.91 -11.97 -2.91
CA MET A 175 10.20 -11.83 -2.21
C MET A 175 10.20 -12.61 -0.89
N PRO A 176 11.37 -12.92 -0.29
CA PRO A 176 11.41 -13.58 1.02
C PRO A 176 10.74 -12.73 2.10
N SER A 177 9.86 -13.32 2.90
CA SER A 177 9.24 -12.65 4.06
C SER A 177 10.25 -12.20 5.13
N ALA A 178 11.43 -12.83 5.19
CA ALA A 178 12.56 -12.41 6.04
C ALA A 178 12.98 -10.95 5.84
N ARG A 179 12.75 -10.37 4.64
CA ARG A 179 13.06 -8.95 4.36
C ARG A 179 12.34 -7.97 5.27
N LEU A 180 11.15 -8.33 5.78
CA LEU A 180 10.40 -7.49 6.72
C LEU A 180 11.17 -7.27 8.04
N GLN A 181 12.09 -8.17 8.39
CA GLN A 181 12.95 -8.09 9.57
C GLN A 181 14.35 -7.53 9.24
N GLU A 182 14.88 -7.83 8.05
CA GLU A 182 16.24 -7.47 7.63
C GLU A 182 16.36 -6.04 7.06
N SER A 183 15.27 -5.48 6.52
CA SER A 183 15.21 -4.15 5.86
C SER A 183 15.17 -2.95 6.84
N VAL A 184 15.82 -3.08 8.00
CA VAL A 184 15.88 -2.01 9.01
C VAL A 184 16.48 -0.72 8.43
N ALA A 185 17.36 -0.83 7.42
CA ALA A 185 18.05 0.32 6.83
C ALA A 185 17.13 1.31 6.09
N LEU A 186 16.03 0.87 5.47
CA LEU A 186 15.18 1.73 4.63
C LEU A 186 13.90 2.19 5.34
N ARG A 187 13.35 1.36 6.23
CA ARG A 187 12.07 1.62 6.90
C ARG A 187 12.15 1.53 8.42
N GLY A 188 13.36 1.38 8.98
CA GLY A 188 13.57 1.27 10.42
C GLY A 188 12.76 0.13 11.02
N ASP A 189 12.14 0.42 12.15
CA ASP A 189 11.25 -0.51 12.88
C ASP A 189 9.78 -0.41 12.43
N ARG A 190 9.50 0.25 11.29
CA ARG A 190 8.14 0.56 10.84
C ARG A 190 7.51 -0.52 9.97
N GLN A 191 8.11 -1.70 9.86
CA GLN A 191 7.52 -2.83 9.15
C GLN A 191 6.64 -3.70 10.06
N PRO A 192 5.51 -4.25 9.55
CA PRO A 192 4.72 -5.23 10.26
C PRO A 192 5.51 -6.54 10.44
N GLN A 193 5.30 -7.21 11.58
CA GLN A 193 5.93 -8.49 11.89
C GLN A 193 5.05 -9.67 11.48
N LEU A 194 5.65 -10.82 11.14
CA LEU A 194 4.93 -11.98 10.61
C LEU A 194 3.86 -12.52 11.58
N GLU A 195 4.16 -12.51 12.88
CA GLU A 195 3.25 -12.89 13.96
C GLU A 195 2.05 -11.94 14.12
N GLN A 196 2.08 -10.77 13.50
CA GLN A 196 0.98 -9.79 13.50
C GLN A 196 0.04 -9.98 12.31
N ALA A 197 0.31 -10.92 11.42
CA ALA A 197 -0.49 -11.14 10.24
C ALA A 197 -1.92 -11.58 10.59
N ILE A 198 -2.90 -11.01 9.90
CA ILE A 198 -4.28 -11.49 9.93
C ILE A 198 -4.30 -12.84 9.20
N VAL A 199 -4.64 -13.91 9.91
CA VAL A 199 -4.69 -15.25 9.32
C VAL A 199 -6.06 -15.47 8.69
N ILE A 200 -6.07 -15.67 7.37
CA ILE A 200 -7.28 -16.07 6.65
C ILE A 200 -7.38 -17.60 6.68
N THR A 201 -8.50 -18.11 7.18
CA THR A 201 -8.83 -19.54 7.06
C THR A 201 -9.55 -19.75 5.73
N GLY A 202 -9.09 -20.75 4.97
CA GLY A 202 -9.68 -21.12 3.68
C GLY A 202 -11.06 -21.74 3.80
#